data_AF-A0A5E8BIE6-F1
#
_entry.id   AF-A0A5E8BIE6-F1
#
_cell.length_a   1.000
_cell.length_b   1.000
_cell.length_c   1.000
_cell.angle_alpha   90.00
_cell.angle_beta   90.00
_cell.angle_gamma   90.00
#
_symmetry.space_group_name_H-M   'P 1'
#
loop_
_entity.id
_entity.type
_entity.pdbx_description
1 polymer ?
#
loop_
_entity_poly.entity_id
_entity_poly.type
_entity_poly.pdbx_seq_one_letter_code
_entity_poly.pdbx_strand_id
1 'polypeptide(L)'
;MFFLKELSLKLTLPPKSFGPHMKKMLRNKLIQDVEGTCTGQFGYIICVMDSVNIDMGKGRIIPNDGSAEFEVKYTAIVWRPFKGEVVDGIVSNVQQLGVFVDVGPLTVFISHRLLPSDMEFNPTANPPSYVSEEQTIEKGSRVRLKIVGVRADVGKMFAIGTIKEDYLGVL
;
A
#
# COMPACT_ATOMS: atom_id res chain seq x y z
N MET A 1 2.66 -3.79 7.52
CA MET A 1 1.80 -3.91 8.72
C MET A 1 0.63 -2.92 8.69
N PHE A 2 -0.54 -3.31 9.23
CA PHE A 2 -1.72 -2.44 9.35
C PHE A 2 -1.73 -1.64 10.65
N PHE A 3 -2.22 -0.41 10.60
CA PHE A 3 -2.38 0.47 11.76
C PHE A 3 -3.68 1.28 11.65
N LEU A 4 -4.22 1.67 12.79
CA LEU A 4 -5.22 2.73 12.88
C LEU A 4 -4.50 4.05 13.16
N LYS A 5 -4.72 5.08 12.33
CA LYS A 5 -4.02 6.36 12.45
C LYS A 5 -4.99 7.53 12.35
N GLU A 6 -4.85 8.48 13.26
CA GLU A 6 -5.48 9.80 13.16
C GLU A 6 -4.65 10.71 12.24
N LEU A 7 -5.30 11.31 11.26
CA LEU A 7 -4.71 12.17 10.24
C LEU A 7 -5.55 13.44 10.09
N SER A 8 -5.00 14.46 9.43
CA SER A 8 -5.75 15.65 9.04
C SER A 8 -5.49 16.00 7.58
N LEU A 9 -6.51 16.49 6.89
CA LEU A 9 -6.41 17.02 5.54
C LEU A 9 -7.08 18.38 5.45
N LYS A 10 -6.42 19.31 4.75
CA LYS A 10 -7.00 20.61 4.40
C LYS A 10 -7.78 20.48 3.10
N LEU A 11 -9.08 20.75 3.16
CA LEU A 11 -9.98 20.73 2.02
C LEU A 11 -10.44 22.15 1.71
N THR A 12 -10.24 22.57 0.46
CA THR A 12 -10.78 23.83 -0.05
C THR A 12 -12.07 23.57 -0.83
N LEU A 13 -13.11 24.34 -0.49
CA LEU A 13 -14.38 24.37 -1.21
C LEU A 13 -14.66 25.75 -1.80
N PRO A 14 -15.07 25.83 -3.08
CA PRO A 14 -15.46 27.09 -3.69
C PRO A 14 -16.81 27.60 -3.14
N PRO A 15 -17.09 28.91 -3.22
CA PRO A 15 -18.35 29.50 -2.73
C PRO A 15 -19.61 28.87 -3.32
N LYS A 16 -19.54 28.40 -4.57
CA LYS A 16 -20.66 27.73 -5.27
C LYS A 16 -21.14 26.47 -4.54
N SER A 17 -20.29 25.87 -3.70
CA SER A 17 -20.60 24.66 -2.95
C SER A 17 -21.23 24.92 -1.57
N PHE A 18 -21.43 26.20 -1.19
CA PHE A 18 -21.99 26.59 0.11
C PHE A 18 -23.51 26.41 0.15
N GLY A 19 -23.95 25.16 0.10
CA GLY A 19 -25.35 24.77 0.18
C GLY A 19 -25.65 23.81 1.33
N PRO A 20 -26.91 23.35 1.47
CA PRO A 20 -27.33 22.45 2.54
C PRO A 20 -26.59 21.09 2.52
N HIS A 21 -26.01 20.71 1.38
CA HIS A 21 -25.27 19.46 1.20
C HIS A 21 -23.74 19.60 1.33
N MET A 22 -23.24 20.75 1.77
CA MET A 22 -21.80 21.02 1.88
C MET A 22 -21.05 19.95 2.69
N LYS A 23 -21.60 19.52 3.85
CA LYS A 23 -20.97 18.47 4.68
C LYS A 23 -20.84 17.14 3.94
N LYS A 24 -21.87 16.75 3.17
CA LYS A 24 -21.83 15.53 2.35
C LYS A 24 -20.79 15.64 1.25
N MET A 25 -20.69 16.81 0.61
CA MET A 25 -19.67 17.06 -0.42
C MET A 25 -18.25 17.00 0.15
N LEU A 26 -17.99 17.59 1.33
CA LEU A 26 -16.70 17.50 2.01
C LEU A 26 -16.31 16.06 2.33
N ARG A 27 -17.25 15.24 2.84
CA ARG A 27 -17.00 13.81 3.10
C ARG A 27 -16.59 13.07 1.85
N ASN A 28 -17.37 13.22 0.77
CA ASN A 28 -17.09 12.54 -0.49
C ASN A 28 -15.74 12.98 -1.05
N LYS A 29 -15.43 14.28 -0.97
CA LYS A 29 -14.14 14.82 -1.39
C LYS A 29 -12.99 14.28 -0.55
N LEU A 30 -13.14 14.23 0.78
CA LEU A 30 -12.15 13.64 1.68
C LEU A 30 -11.83 12.20 1.28
N ILE A 31 -12.85 11.36 1.13
CA ILE A 31 -12.70 9.95 0.78
C ILE A 31 -11.99 9.81 -0.57
N GLN A 32 -12.47 10.56 -1.57
CA GLN A 32 -11.91 10.52 -2.93
C GLN A 32 -10.45 10.97 -2.99
N ASP A 33 -10.08 11.99 -2.21
CA ASP A 33 -8.73 12.56 -2.24
C ASP A 33 -7.73 11.73 -1.40
N VAL A 34 -8.21 10.87 -0.49
CA VAL A 34 -7.38 10.19 0.51
C VAL A 34 -7.30 8.67 0.29
N GLU A 35 -8.42 7.99 0.05
CA GLU A 35 -8.42 6.53 -0.04
C GLU A 35 -7.63 6.05 -1.27
N GLY A 36 -6.78 5.05 -1.07
CA GLY A 36 -5.88 4.53 -2.08
C GLY A 36 -4.61 5.36 -2.31
N THR A 37 -4.48 6.53 -1.69
CA THR A 37 -3.23 7.31 -1.75
C THR A 37 -2.12 6.66 -0.95
N CYS A 38 -0.87 6.92 -1.35
CA CYS A 38 0.31 6.43 -0.66
C CYS A 38 1.28 7.57 -0.39
N THR A 39 1.73 7.65 0.86
CA THR A 39 2.75 8.62 1.29
C THR A 39 3.92 7.88 1.93
N GLY A 40 5.14 8.40 1.75
CA GLY A 40 6.33 7.84 2.40
C GLY A 40 6.27 7.87 3.94
N GLN A 41 5.42 8.74 4.51
CA GLN A 41 5.28 8.93 5.96
C GLN A 41 4.21 8.05 6.61
N PHE A 42 3.12 7.73 5.92
CA PHE A 42 2.03 6.93 6.51
C PHE A 42 1.83 5.57 5.82
N GLY A 43 2.46 5.35 4.67
CA GLY A 43 2.19 4.21 3.81
C GLY A 43 0.94 4.44 2.97
N TYR A 44 0.23 3.37 2.68
CA TYR A 44 -1.02 3.37 1.94
C TYR A 44 -2.19 3.66 2.86
N ILE A 45 -3.06 4.59 2.48
CA ILE A 45 -4.33 4.81 3.18
C ILE A 45 -5.36 3.87 2.56
N ILE A 46 -5.79 2.87 3.32
CA ILE A 46 -6.63 1.78 2.83
C ILE A 46 -8.10 2.16 2.90
N CYS A 47 -8.52 2.70 4.05
CA CYS A 47 -9.91 3.03 4.29
C CYS A 47 -10.03 4.12 5.36
N VAL A 48 -10.88 5.10 5.12
CA VAL A 48 -11.27 6.11 6.10
C VAL A 48 -12.37 5.53 7.00
N MET A 49 -12.12 5.54 8.30
CA MET A 49 -13.02 5.01 9.31
C MET A 49 -14.11 6.02 9.66
N ASP A 50 -15.30 5.50 9.96
CA ASP A 50 -16.45 6.26 10.46
C ASP A 50 -16.77 7.54 9.66
N SER A 51 -16.72 7.42 8.32
CA SER A 51 -16.81 8.56 7.40
C SER A 51 -18.07 9.41 7.54
N VAL A 52 -19.15 8.84 8.09
CA VAL A 52 -20.43 9.52 8.32
C VAL A 52 -20.35 10.47 9.52
N ASN A 53 -19.62 10.11 10.57
CA ASN A 53 -19.57 10.88 11.81
C ASN A 53 -18.34 11.79 11.92
N ILE A 54 -17.50 11.85 10.88
CA ILE A 54 -16.36 12.78 10.84
C ILE A 54 -16.85 14.22 11.06
N ASP A 55 -16.29 14.86 12.08
CA ASP A 55 -16.48 16.28 12.32
C ASP A 55 -15.70 17.11 11.30
N MET A 56 -16.43 17.91 10.53
CA MET A 56 -15.88 18.79 9.50
C MET A 56 -15.37 20.11 10.09
N GLY A 57 -15.70 20.39 11.36
CA GLY A 57 -15.36 21.65 12.01
C GLY A 57 -15.98 22.87 11.32
N LYS A 58 -15.35 24.03 11.52
CA LYS A 58 -15.70 25.30 10.88
C LYS A 58 -14.69 25.61 9.79
N GLY A 59 -15.17 26.03 8.62
CA GLY A 59 -14.32 26.49 7.52
C GLY A 59 -13.88 27.94 7.73
N ARG A 60 -12.64 28.24 7.39
CA ARG A 60 -12.11 29.60 7.32
C ARG A 60 -12.23 30.11 5.88
N ILE A 61 -12.85 31.27 5.69
CA ILE A 61 -12.90 31.91 4.37
C ILE A 61 -11.51 32.42 4.01
N ILE A 62 -11.04 32.03 2.83
CA ILE A 62 -9.80 32.51 2.24
C ILE A 62 -10.07 33.90 1.64
N PRO A 63 -9.31 34.93 2.03
CA PRO A 63 -9.42 36.25 1.41
C PRO A 63 -9.18 36.20 -0.11
N ASN A 64 -9.80 37.12 -0.85
CA ASN A 64 -9.70 37.30 -2.31
C ASN A 64 -10.54 36.36 -3.19
N ASP A 65 -10.59 35.04 -2.94
CA ASP A 65 -11.37 34.10 -3.78
C ASP A 65 -12.73 33.70 -3.17
N GLY A 66 -12.93 33.95 -1.87
CA GLY A 66 -14.14 33.61 -1.13
C GLY A 66 -14.32 32.12 -0.80
N SER A 67 -13.39 31.26 -1.22
CA SER A 67 -13.40 29.83 -0.91
C SER A 67 -13.26 29.60 0.59
N ALA A 68 -13.77 28.47 1.07
CA ALA A 68 -13.64 28.05 2.47
C ALA A 68 -12.62 26.90 2.57
N GLU A 69 -11.66 27.06 3.47
CA GLU A 69 -10.69 26.04 3.86
C GLU A 69 -11.17 25.34 5.14
N PHE A 70 -11.24 24.01 5.11
CA PHE A 70 -11.61 23.17 6.25
C PHE A 70 -10.44 22.26 6.60
N GLU A 71 -10.01 22.26 7.87
CA GLU A 71 -9.07 21.27 8.37
C GLU A 71 -9.88 20.09 8.96
N VAL A 72 -9.96 19.00 8.20
CA VAL A 72 -10.75 17.84 8.56
C VAL A 72 -9.85 16.81 9.21
N LYS A 73 -10.12 16.48 10.48
CA LYS A 73 -9.44 15.42 11.21
C LYS A 73 -10.22 14.12 11.02
N TYR A 74 -9.55 13.04 10.67
CA TYR A 74 -10.17 11.75 10.40
C TYR A 74 -9.27 10.62 10.85
N THR A 75 -9.88 9.46 11.09
CA THR A 75 -9.16 8.23 11.41
C THR A 75 -9.18 7.32 10.20
N ALA A 76 -8.06 6.68 9.88
CA ALA A 76 -7.96 5.76 8.76
C ALA A 76 -7.19 4.50 9.13
N ILE A 77 -7.53 3.40 8.46
CA ILE A 77 -6.69 2.21 8.39
C ILE A 77 -5.59 2.51 7.38
N VAL A 78 -4.35 2.46 7.84
CA VAL A 78 -3.16 2.64 7.00
C VAL A 78 -2.35 1.36 6.98
N TRP A 79 -1.71 1.09 5.86
CA TRP A 79 -0.79 -0.04 5.71
C TRP A 79 0.60 0.47 5.34
N ARG A 80 1.59 0.16 6.18
CA ARG A 80 2.98 0.57 5.98
C ARG A 80 3.92 -0.63 6.16
N PRO A 81 4.76 -0.95 5.17
CA PRO A 81 5.76 -2.00 5.30
C PRO A 81 7.00 -1.50 6.05
N PHE A 82 7.69 -2.41 6.74
CA PHE A 82 8.95 -2.11 7.42
C PHE A 82 10.08 -3.05 7.00
N LYS A 83 11.31 -2.55 7.03
CA LYS A 83 12.49 -3.40 6.95
C LYS A 83 12.52 -4.35 8.14
N GLY A 84 12.72 -5.63 7.87
CA GLY A 84 12.72 -6.72 8.83
C GLY A 84 11.36 -7.38 9.04
N GLU A 85 10.27 -6.81 8.50
CA GLU A 85 8.93 -7.39 8.61
C GLU A 85 8.83 -8.68 7.79
N VAL A 86 8.35 -9.76 8.42
CA VAL A 86 8.00 -11.01 7.75
C VAL A 86 6.53 -10.98 7.37
N VAL A 87 6.24 -11.20 6.10
CA VAL A 87 4.90 -11.10 5.52
C VAL A 87 4.64 -12.26 4.57
N ASP A 88 3.37 -12.62 4.45
CA ASP A 88 2.91 -13.58 3.46
C ASP A 88 2.34 -12.82 2.26
N GLY A 89 2.58 -13.33 1.06
CA GLY A 89 2.12 -12.73 -0.18
C GLY A 89 1.85 -13.76 -1.26
N ILE A 90 1.35 -13.28 -2.39
CA ILE A 90 1.03 -14.10 -3.55
C ILE A 90 1.95 -13.71 -4.69
N VAL A 91 2.62 -14.70 -5.29
CA VAL A 91 3.50 -14.47 -6.43
C VAL A 91 2.69 -13.95 -7.61
N SER A 92 3.01 -12.74 -8.07
CA SER A 92 2.32 -12.09 -9.19
C SER A 92 3.00 -12.32 -10.52
N ASN A 93 4.35 -12.40 -10.52
CA ASN A 93 5.13 -12.68 -11.72
C ASN A 93 6.47 -13.36 -11.38
N VAL A 94 6.95 -14.23 -12.27
CA VAL A 94 8.23 -14.92 -12.14
C VAL A 94 9.08 -14.63 -13.37
N GLN A 95 10.33 -14.24 -13.16
CA GLN A 95 11.29 -13.89 -14.22
C GLN A 95 12.67 -14.44 -13.87
N GLN A 96 13.58 -14.51 -14.85
CA GLN A 96 14.95 -14.99 -14.64
C GLN A 96 15.74 -14.19 -13.58
N LEU A 97 15.44 -12.91 -13.41
CA LEU A 97 16.11 -12.05 -12.43
C LEU A 97 15.55 -12.21 -11.01
N GLY A 98 14.38 -12.84 -10.86
CA GLY A 98 13.70 -12.99 -9.58
C GLY A 98 12.18 -13.08 -9.67
N VAL A 99 11.55 -12.95 -8.51
CA VAL A 99 10.11 -13.14 -8.31
C VAL A 99 9.48 -11.85 -7.81
N PHE A 100 8.31 -11.50 -8.33
CA PHE A 100 7.46 -10.43 -7.82
C PHE A 100 6.34 -11.04 -6.98
N VAL A 101 6.15 -10.51 -5.77
CA VAL A 101 5.16 -10.97 -4.80
C VAL A 101 4.29 -9.79 -4.39
N ASP A 102 2.98 -9.93 -4.53
CA ASP A 102 2.03 -8.93 -4.07
C ASP A 102 1.66 -9.19 -2.60
N VAL A 103 1.89 -8.17 -1.77
CA VAL A 103 1.58 -8.14 -0.34
C VAL A 103 0.59 -6.99 -0.11
N GLY A 104 -0.69 -7.28 -0.30
CA GLY A 104 -1.74 -6.25 -0.30
C GLY A 104 -1.47 -5.19 -1.39
N PRO A 105 -1.32 -3.90 -1.04
CA PRO A 105 -1.07 -2.83 -2.02
C PRO A 105 0.41 -2.69 -2.45
N LEU A 106 1.33 -3.45 -1.85
CA LEU A 106 2.76 -3.40 -2.12
C LEU A 106 3.18 -4.55 -3.03
N THR A 107 3.97 -4.23 -4.05
CA THR A 107 4.72 -5.24 -4.81
C THR A 107 6.14 -5.33 -4.26
N VAL A 108 6.53 -6.54 -3.86
CA VAL A 108 7.86 -6.88 -3.35
C VAL A 108 8.62 -7.64 -4.43
N PHE A 109 9.86 -7.22 -4.70
CA PHE A 109 10.76 -7.94 -5.59
C PHE A 109 11.78 -8.75 -4.82
N ILE A 110 11.91 -10.03 -5.14
CA ILE A 110 12.91 -10.93 -4.58
C ILE A 110 13.86 -11.31 -5.72
N SER A 111 15.09 -10.80 -5.67
CA SER A 111 16.11 -11.15 -6.67
C SER A 111 16.52 -12.61 -6.55
N HIS A 112 16.94 -13.26 -7.64
CA HIS A 112 17.44 -14.63 -7.61
C HIS A 112 18.54 -14.86 -6.56
N ARG A 113 19.36 -13.84 -6.27
CA ARG A 113 20.45 -13.92 -5.27
C ARG A 113 19.94 -14.03 -3.82
N LEU A 114 18.67 -13.66 -3.60
CA LEU A 114 17.96 -13.68 -2.33
C LEU A 114 16.92 -14.83 -2.26
N LEU A 115 16.93 -15.72 -3.26
CA LEU A 115 16.32 -17.05 -3.17
C LEU A 115 17.32 -18.04 -2.55
N PRO A 116 16.86 -19.19 -2.05
CA PRO A 116 17.71 -20.34 -1.76
C PRO A 116 18.59 -20.71 -2.96
N SER A 117 19.81 -21.16 -2.72
CA SER A 117 20.81 -21.42 -3.77
C SER A 117 20.50 -22.64 -4.65
N ASP A 118 19.65 -23.52 -4.18
CA ASP A 118 19.14 -24.72 -4.83
C ASP A 118 17.95 -24.45 -5.77
N MET A 119 17.39 -23.23 -5.76
CA MET A 119 16.29 -22.86 -6.66
C MET A 119 16.81 -22.39 -8.02
N GLU A 120 16.43 -23.12 -9.07
CA GLU A 120 16.76 -22.78 -10.45
C GLU A 120 15.56 -22.25 -11.23
N PHE A 121 15.79 -21.27 -12.09
CA PHE A 121 14.76 -20.72 -12.94
C PHE A 121 14.48 -21.66 -14.11
N ASN A 122 13.23 -22.11 -14.25
CA ASN A 122 12.75 -22.92 -15.34
C ASN A 122 11.92 -22.08 -16.34
N PRO A 123 12.50 -21.66 -17.49
CA PRO A 123 11.78 -20.90 -18.50
C PRO A 123 10.84 -21.73 -19.37
N THR A 124 11.01 -23.06 -19.40
CA THR A 124 10.19 -23.95 -20.24
C THR A 124 8.92 -24.41 -19.55
N ALA A 125 8.83 -24.23 -18.22
CA ALA A 125 7.59 -24.40 -17.48
C ALA A 125 6.50 -23.41 -17.95
N ASN A 126 5.25 -23.84 -17.93
CA ASN A 126 4.10 -23.01 -18.28
C ASN A 126 3.07 -23.02 -17.14
N PRO A 127 3.08 -22.02 -16.25
CA PRO A 127 3.86 -20.77 -16.29
C PRO A 127 5.34 -20.92 -15.88
N PRO A 128 6.22 -19.95 -16.20
CA PRO A 128 7.60 -19.93 -15.74
C PRO A 128 7.69 -19.98 -14.21
N SER A 129 8.67 -20.72 -13.69
CA SER A 129 8.78 -21.00 -12.25
C SER A 129 10.24 -21.06 -11.78
N TYR A 130 10.45 -20.92 -10.48
CA TYR A 130 11.67 -21.37 -9.81
C TYR A 130 11.40 -22.72 -9.15
N VAL A 131 12.30 -23.68 -9.35
CA VAL A 131 12.13 -25.07 -8.88
C VAL A 131 13.37 -25.47 -8.08
N SER A 132 13.16 -26.11 -6.94
CA SER A 132 14.14 -26.93 -6.23
C SER A 132 13.57 -28.33 -6.00
N GLU A 133 14.34 -29.22 -5.34
CA GLU A 133 13.86 -30.57 -5.03
C GLU A 133 12.64 -30.58 -4.09
N GLU A 134 12.51 -29.54 -3.26
CA GLU A 134 11.46 -29.47 -2.23
C GLU A 134 10.34 -28.48 -2.58
N GLN A 135 10.61 -27.44 -3.38
CA GLN A 135 9.71 -26.30 -3.55
C GLN A 135 9.62 -25.83 -5.00
N THR A 136 8.40 -25.42 -5.41
CA THR A 136 8.15 -24.78 -6.69
C THR A 136 7.47 -23.42 -6.47
N ILE A 137 8.08 -22.36 -6.98
CA ILE A 137 7.55 -20.99 -6.95
C ILE A 137 7.08 -20.64 -8.36
N GLU A 138 5.78 -20.51 -8.53
CA GLU A 138 5.15 -20.08 -9.77
C GLU A 138 4.13 -18.97 -9.53
N LYS A 139 3.57 -18.41 -10.59
CA LYS A 139 2.51 -17.41 -10.47
C LYS A 139 1.32 -17.98 -9.69
N GLY A 140 0.94 -17.30 -8.60
CA GLY A 140 -0.13 -17.72 -7.72
C GLY A 140 0.33 -18.48 -6.47
N SER A 141 1.59 -18.92 -6.40
CA SER A 141 2.15 -19.53 -5.19
C SER A 141 2.07 -18.57 -4.01
N ARG A 142 1.73 -19.10 -2.83
CA ARG A 142 1.78 -18.36 -1.56
C ARG A 142 3.17 -18.47 -0.99
N VAL A 143 3.77 -17.34 -0.67
CA VAL A 143 5.16 -17.27 -0.20
C VAL A 143 5.23 -16.41 1.04
N ARG A 144 5.92 -16.91 2.06
CA ARG A 144 6.36 -16.15 3.22
C ARG A 144 7.74 -15.56 2.96
N LEU A 145 7.86 -14.25 3.06
CA LEU A 145 9.09 -13.52 2.77
C LEU A 145 9.39 -12.48 3.86
N LYS A 146 10.66 -12.09 3.96
CA LYS A 146 11.10 -11.01 4.83
C LYS A 146 11.48 -9.79 4.02
N ILE A 147 10.96 -8.62 4.38
CA ILE A 147 11.28 -7.36 3.72
C ILE A 147 12.68 -6.89 4.16
N VAL A 148 13.60 -6.73 3.22
CA VAL A 148 15.00 -6.31 3.49
C VAL A 148 15.17 -4.80 3.30
N GLY A 149 14.33 -4.18 2.49
CA GLY A 149 14.38 -2.75 2.23
C GLY A 149 13.07 -2.24 1.65
N VAL A 150 12.72 -1.01 2.01
CA VAL A 150 11.55 -0.30 1.51
C VAL A 150 12.01 1.00 0.89
N ARG A 151 11.58 1.27 -0.33
CA ARG A 151 11.76 2.54 -1.02
C ARG A 151 10.38 3.15 -1.26
N ALA A 152 10.19 4.37 -0.76
CA ALA A 152 9.02 5.16 -1.11
C ALA A 152 9.29 5.96 -2.39
N ASP A 153 8.33 5.95 -3.29
CA ASP A 153 8.26 6.84 -4.45
C ASP A 153 6.95 7.66 -4.39
N VAL A 154 6.78 8.63 -5.27
CA VAL A 154 5.56 9.45 -5.31
C VAL A 154 4.37 8.56 -5.66
N GLY A 155 3.46 8.40 -4.70
CA GLY A 155 2.20 7.66 -4.87
C GLY A 155 2.30 6.13 -4.81
N LYS A 156 3.49 5.54 -4.66
CA LYS A 156 3.67 4.09 -4.46
C LYS A 156 4.91 3.77 -3.62
N MET A 157 4.91 2.61 -2.98
CA MET A 157 6.10 2.04 -2.35
C MET A 157 6.55 0.81 -3.13
N PHE A 158 7.86 0.58 -3.11
CA PHE A 158 8.49 -0.64 -3.59
C PHE A 158 9.31 -1.25 -2.47
N ALA A 159 9.37 -2.57 -2.42
CA ALA A 159 10.21 -3.25 -1.45
C ALA A 159 11.03 -4.35 -2.11
N ILE A 160 12.17 -4.63 -1.48
CA ILE A 160 12.98 -5.80 -1.76
C ILE A 160 12.80 -6.82 -0.64
N GLY A 161 12.62 -8.08 -1.01
CA GLY A 161 12.41 -9.18 -0.09
C GLY A 161 13.50 -10.25 -0.18
N THR A 162 13.52 -11.15 0.80
CA THR A 162 14.33 -12.36 0.82
C THR A 162 13.50 -13.55 1.30
N ILE A 163 13.82 -14.73 0.78
CA ILE A 163 13.36 -16.02 1.31
C ILE A 163 14.53 -16.96 1.64
N LYS A 164 15.76 -16.42 1.71
CA LYS A 164 17.00 -17.16 1.99
C LYS A 164 17.27 -17.39 3.49
N GLU A 165 16.30 -17.13 4.35
CA GLU A 165 16.42 -17.33 5.81
C GLU A 165 15.49 -18.47 6.23
N ASP A 166 15.73 -19.04 7.40
CA ASP A 166 14.92 -20.13 7.94
C ASP A 166 13.44 -19.73 8.07
N TYR A 167 12.55 -20.71 7.85
CA TYR A 167 11.08 -20.55 7.93
C TYR A 167 10.47 -19.58 6.89
N LEU A 168 11.23 -19.17 5.87
CA LEU A 168 10.76 -18.44 4.70
C LEU A 168 10.69 -19.35 3.48
N GLY A 169 9.87 -19.00 2.49
CA GLY A 169 9.65 -19.81 1.28
C GLY A 169 8.18 -20.05 0.98
N VAL A 170 7.89 -21.09 0.21
CA VAL A 170 6.52 -21.49 -0.14
C VAL A 170 5.77 -22.00 1.11
N LEU A 171 4.48 -21.68 1.22
CA LEU A 171 3.58 -22.10 2.30
C LEU A 171 2.69 -23.28 1.90
#